data_AF-A0A843H7I9-F1
#
_entry.id   AF-A0A843H7I9-F1
#
_cell.length_a   1.000
_cell.length_b   1.000
_cell.length_c   1.000
_cell.angle_alpha   90.00
_cell.angle_beta   90.00
_cell.angle_gamma   90.00
#
_symmetry.space_group_name_H-M   'P 1'
#
loop_
_entity.id
_entity.type
_entity.pdbx_description
1 polymer ?
#
loop_
_entity_poly.entity_id
_entity_poly.type
_entity_poly.pdbx_seq_one_letter_code
_entity_poly.pdbx_strand_id
1 'polypeptide(L)'
;MNDETLLNITSKMEETLGKENFAMISDQIGELISGNSTNLKQIEEMEENIKSLQDKNDKLVLANGSLLQKIPMAKSEEPSEEKPKAKKISLKDAFDAKGNFKH
;
A
#
# COMPACT_ATOMS: atom_id res chain seq x y z
N MET A 1 -12.24 9.26 31.87
CA MET A 1 -13.35 9.84 32.67
C MET A 1 -13.35 9.08 33.99
N ASN A 2 -13.37 9.75 35.14
CA ASN A 2 -13.45 9.05 36.41
C ASN A 2 -14.91 8.62 36.67
N ASP A 3 -15.11 7.40 37.19
CA ASP A 3 -16.44 6.83 37.44
C ASP A 3 -17.29 7.71 38.38
N GLU A 4 -16.67 8.34 39.37
CA GLU A 4 -17.33 9.32 40.26
C GLU A 4 -17.88 10.54 39.52
N THR A 5 -17.21 10.98 38.46
CA THR A 5 -17.64 12.16 37.68
C THR A 5 -18.85 11.81 36.83
N LEU A 6 -18.85 10.61 36.24
CA LEU A 6 -19.99 10.08 35.48
C LEU A 6 -21.21 9.90 36.38
N LEU A 7 -21.03 9.32 37.56
CA LEU A 7 -22.11 9.11 38.53
C LEU A 7 -22.74 10.44 38.97
N ASN A 8 -21.92 11.45 39.26
CA ASN A 8 -22.41 12.77 39.64
C ASN A 8 -23.18 13.48 38.51
N ILE A 9 -22.76 13.30 37.25
CA ILE A 9 -23.45 13.88 36.10
C ILE A 9 -24.79 13.19 35.88
N THR A 10 -24.83 11.85 35.90
CA THR A 10 -26.06 11.09 35.70
C THR A 10 -27.07 11.32 36.82
N SER A 11 -26.62 11.35 38.08
CA SER A 11 -27.50 11.66 39.22
C SER A 11 -28.09 13.07 39.14
N LYS A 12 -27.29 14.08 38.77
CA LYS A 12 -27.81 15.46 38.59
C LYS A 12 -28.78 15.55 37.41
N MET A 13 -28.53 14.81 36.33
CA MET A 13 -29.45 14.75 35.19
C MET A 13 -30.77 14.10 35.57
N GLU A 14 -30.74 12.99 36.30
CA GLU A 14 -31.95 12.32 36.81
C GLU A 14 -32.77 13.26 37.71
N GLU A 15 -32.09 13.98 38.61
CA GLU A 15 -32.71 14.91 39.55
C GLU A 15 -33.32 16.14 38.83
N THR A 16 -32.70 16.61 37.75
CA THR A 16 -33.17 17.79 36.99
C THR A 16 -34.28 17.48 35.99
N LEU A 17 -34.21 16.32 35.32
CA LEU A 17 -35.12 15.95 34.23
C LEU A 17 -36.32 15.11 34.69
N GLY A 18 -36.21 14.52 35.88
CA GLY A 18 -37.13 13.50 36.36
C GLY A 18 -36.87 12.14 35.72
N LYS A 19 -37.24 11.07 36.44
CA LYS A 19 -36.93 9.67 36.08
C LYS A 19 -37.32 9.28 34.66
N GLU A 20 -38.48 9.73 34.19
CA GLU A 20 -39.04 9.28 32.91
C GLU A 20 -38.28 9.87 31.72
N ASN A 21 -38.02 11.18 31.73
CA ASN A 21 -37.22 11.84 30.70
C ASN A 21 -35.75 11.41 30.76
N PHE A 22 -35.21 11.22 31.96
CA PHE A 22 -33.85 10.72 32.14
C PHE A 22 -33.67 9.32 31.57
N ALA A 23 -34.65 8.42 31.77
CA ALA A 23 -34.62 7.07 31.21
C ALA A 23 -34.59 7.11 29.67
N MET A 24 -35.48 7.89 29.04
CA MET A 24 -35.50 8.04 27.58
C MET A 24 -34.18 8.60 27.03
N ILE A 25 -33.64 9.63 27.67
CA ILE A 25 -32.36 10.23 27.25
C ILE A 25 -31.21 9.25 27.46
N SER A 26 -31.21 8.49 28.55
CA SER A 26 -30.17 7.49 28.83
C SER A 26 -30.19 6.35 27.81
N ASP A 27 -31.38 5.90 27.41
CA ASP A 27 -31.54 4.90 26.35
C ASP A 27 -31.00 5.42 25.01
N GLN A 28 -31.35 6.66 24.63
CA GLN A 28 -30.83 7.30 23.41
C GLN A 28 -29.30 7.48 23.45
N ILE A 29 -28.73 7.85 24.60
CA ILE A 29 -27.28 7.92 24.79
C ILE A 29 -26.66 6.53 24.63
N GLY A 30 -27.30 5.49 25.17
CA GLY A 30 -26.88 4.10 24.99
C GLY A 30 -26.85 3.67 23.52
N GLU A 31 -27.90 4.00 22.78
CA GLU A 31 -27.96 3.77 21.33
C GLU A 31 -26.84 4.51 20.59
N LEU A 32 -26.60 5.78 20.92
CA LEU A 32 -25.52 6.58 20.32
C LEU A 32 -24.13 5.99 20.64
N ILE A 33 -23.89 5.54 21.86
CA ILE A 33 -22.63 4.89 22.25
C ILE A 33 -22.44 3.60 21.47
N SER A 34 -23.47 2.76 21.37
CA SER A 34 -23.44 1.51 20.62
C SER A 34 -23.20 1.75 19.13
N GLY A 35 -23.89 2.75 18.55
CA GLY A 35 -23.71 3.17 17.17
C GLY A 35 -22.28 3.67 16.91
N ASN A 36 -21.74 4.52 17.78
CA ASN A 36 -20.36 5.01 17.67
C ASN A 36 -19.33 3.88 17.77
N SER A 37 -19.52 2.93 18.68
CA SER A 37 -18.64 1.75 18.80
C SER A 37 -18.64 0.91 17.52
N THR A 38 -19.82 0.73 16.91
CA THR A 38 -19.95 0.00 15.64
C THR A 38 -19.26 0.75 14.50
N ASN A 39 -19.46 2.07 14.41
CA ASN A 39 -18.81 2.90 13.40
C ASN A 39 -17.29 2.93 13.55
N LEU A 40 -16.76 2.95 14.78
CA LEU A 40 -15.33 2.87 15.04
C LEU A 40 -14.73 1.57 14.50
N LYS A 41 -15.38 0.43 14.75
CA LYS A 41 -14.93 -0.87 14.20
C LYS A 41 -14.94 -0.87 12.67
N GLN A 42 -15.98 -0.31 12.06
CA GLN A 42 -16.05 -0.20 10.60
C GLN A 42 -14.94 0.68 10.03
N ILE A 43 -14.60 1.78 10.71
CA ILE A 43 -13.48 2.64 10.32
C ILE A 43 -12.16 1.87 10.42
N GLU A 44 -11.92 1.15 11.51
CA GLU A 44 -10.71 0.31 11.67
C GLU A 44 -10.59 -0.73 10.55
N GLU A 45 -11.67 -1.45 10.23
CA GLU A 45 -11.70 -2.40 9.12
C GLU A 45 -11.44 -1.71 7.76
N MET A 46 -11.99 -0.51 7.55
CA MET A 46 -11.75 0.25 6.33
C MET A 46 -10.28 0.71 6.21
N GLU A 47 -9.65 1.13 7.31
CA GLU A 47 -8.24 1.52 7.34
C GLU A 47 -7.32 0.34 7.01
N GLU A 48 -7.58 -0.85 7.57
CA GLU A 48 -6.83 -2.06 7.23
C GLU A 48 -6.96 -2.43 5.75
N ASN A 49 -8.18 -2.31 5.19
CA ASN A 49 -8.42 -2.55 3.78
C ASN A 49 -7.69 -1.54 2.88
N ILE A 50 -7.70 -0.25 3.24
CA ILE A 50 -6.98 0.79 2.50
C ILE A 50 -5.48 0.48 2.48
N LYS A 51 -4.90 0.13 3.62
CA LYS A 51 -3.48 -0.23 3.72
C LYS A 51 -3.16 -1.45 2.84
N SER A 52 -4.00 -2.48 2.88
CA SER A 52 -3.85 -3.67 2.04
C SER A 52 -3.93 -3.34 0.54
N LEU A 53 -4.84 -2.45 0.14
CA LEU A 53 -4.99 -2.01 -1.25
C LEU A 53 -3.79 -1.15 -1.70
N GLN A 54 -3.27 -0.27 -0.85
CA GLN A 54 -2.06 0.50 -1.13
C GLN A 54 -0.86 -0.43 -1.35
N ASP A 55 -0.63 -1.39 -0.44
CA ASP A 55 0.44 -2.39 -0.57
C ASP A 55 0.33 -3.21 -1.88
N LYS A 56 -0.90 -3.59 -2.26
CA LYS A 56 -1.15 -4.28 -3.54
C LYS A 56 -0.85 -3.40 -4.73
N ASN A 57 -1.26 -2.14 -4.68
CA ASN A 57 -1.02 -1.19 -5.77
C ASN A 57 0.48 -0.94 -5.96
N ASP A 58 1.22 -0.73 -4.88
CA ASP A 58 2.67 -0.51 -4.95
C ASP A 58 3.40 -1.72 -5.56
N LYS A 59 2.99 -2.94 -5.19
CA LYS A 59 3.51 -4.17 -5.81
C LYS A 59 3.21 -4.23 -7.31
N LEU A 60 2.01 -3.84 -7.73
CA LEU A 60 1.63 -3.80 -9.14
C LEU A 60 2.42 -2.73 -9.91
N VAL A 61 2.61 -1.55 -9.34
CA VAL A 61 3.44 -0.48 -9.92
C VAL A 61 4.87 -0.96 -10.12
N LEU A 62 5.46 -1.61 -9.11
CA LEU A 62 6.81 -2.18 -9.19
C LEU A 62 6.91 -3.29 -10.23
N ALA A 63 5.93 -4.20 -10.26
CA ALA A 63 5.87 -5.28 -11.24
C ALA A 63 5.76 -4.73 -12.66
N ASN A 64 4.87 -3.77 -12.89
CA ASN A 64 4.68 -3.12 -14.18
C ASN A 64 5.94 -2.34 -14.61
N GLY A 65 6.56 -1.59 -13.71
CA GLY A 65 7.84 -0.92 -13.99
C GLY A 65 8.94 -1.90 -14.39
N SER A 66 9.03 -3.03 -13.69
CA SER A 66 9.98 -4.11 -14.01
C SER A 66 9.69 -4.77 -15.35
N LEU A 67 8.41 -4.94 -15.71
CA LEU A 67 8.01 -5.49 -17.01
C LEU A 67 8.32 -4.53 -18.15
N LEU A 68 8.05 -3.24 -17.99
CA LEU A 68 8.37 -2.21 -18.99
C LEU A 68 9.87 -2.13 -19.28
N GLN A 69 10.73 -2.31 -18.27
CA GLN A 69 12.18 -2.39 -18.46
C GLN A 69 12.62 -3.64 -19.24
N LYS A 70 11.87 -4.75 -19.11
CA LYS A 70 12.14 -6.01 -19.81
C LYS A 70 11.63 -6.02 -21.25
N ILE A 71 10.69 -5.13 -21.60
CA ILE A 71 10.27 -4.93 -22.97
C ILE A 71 11.36 -4.07 -23.64
N PRO A 72 12.03 -4.56 -24.69
CA PRO A 72 12.89 -3.70 -25.48
C PRO A 72 12.00 -2.64 -26.13
N MET A 73 11.98 -1.44 -25.54
CA MET A 73 11.42 -0.26 -26.19
C MET A 73 12.12 -0.16 -27.54
N ALA A 74 11.36 -0.34 -28.63
CA ALA A 74 11.87 -0.23 -29.98
C ALA A 74 12.73 1.03 -30.03
N LYS A 75 14.00 0.84 -30.39
CA LYS A 75 15.04 1.86 -30.43
C LYS A 75 14.44 3.17 -30.90
N SER A 76 14.39 4.18 -30.01
CA SER A 76 14.57 5.55 -30.48
C SER A 76 15.85 5.50 -31.31
N GLU A 77 15.76 5.84 -32.59
CA GLU A 77 16.90 5.89 -33.48
C GLU A 77 17.97 6.79 -32.83
N GLU A 78 18.97 6.17 -32.21
CA GLU A 78 20.23 6.84 -31.94
C GLU A 78 20.81 7.20 -33.31
N PRO A 79 21.12 8.47 -33.61
CA PRO A 79 21.96 8.77 -34.76
C PRO A 79 23.26 8.00 -34.53
N SER A 80 23.54 7.07 -35.44
CA SER A 80 24.70 6.20 -35.46
C SER A 80 26.00 6.98 -35.18
N GLU A 81 26.43 7.05 -33.93
CA GLU A 81 27.85 7.16 -33.63
C GLU A 81 28.50 5.87 -34.13
N GLU A 82 29.42 5.99 -35.08
CA GLU A 82 30.17 4.88 -35.67
C GLU A 82 30.82 4.04 -34.57
N LYS A 83 30.16 2.96 -34.15
CA LYS A 83 30.80 1.93 -33.31
C LYS A 83 31.98 1.35 -34.11
N PRO A 84 33.18 1.22 -33.53
CA PRO A 84 34.30 0.62 -34.22
C PRO A 84 33.90 -0.80 -34.63
N LYS A 85 33.99 -1.08 -35.94
CA LYS A 85 33.65 -2.38 -36.53
C LYS A 85 34.31 -3.47 -35.68
N ALA A 86 33.49 -4.31 -35.04
CA ALA A 86 33.98 -5.50 -34.36
C ALA A 86 34.82 -6.31 -35.36
N LYS A 87 36.12 -6.44 -35.09
CA LYS A 87 37.01 -7.24 -35.94
C LYS A 87 36.47 -8.66 -35.95
N LYS A 88 36.04 -9.14 -37.11
CA LYS A 88 35.68 -10.54 -37.32
C LYS A 88 36.94 -11.36 -37.07
N ILE A 89 36.99 -12.09 -35.97
CA ILE A 89 38.08 -13.03 -35.69
C ILE A 89 37.92 -14.16 -36.71
N SER A 90 38.90 -14.30 -37.61
CA SER A 90 38.86 -15.40 -38.59
C SER A 90 39.36 -16.68 -37.91
N LEU A 91 38.87 -17.85 -38.33
CA LEU A 91 39.35 -19.12 -37.80
C LEU A 91 40.88 -19.27 -37.97
N LYS A 92 41.50 -18.59 -38.95
CA LYS A 92 42.96 -18.59 -39.13
C LYS A 92 43.71 -17.91 -37.98
N ASP A 93 43.07 -17.01 -37.26
CA ASP A 93 43.69 -16.30 -36.13
C ASP A 93 43.71 -17.14 -34.86
N ALA A 94 42.85 -18.17 -34.78
CA ALA A 94 42.77 -19.09 -33.65
C ALA A 94 43.86 -20.18 -33.66
N PHE A 95 44.48 -20.47 -34.81
CA PHE A 95 45.44 -21.57 -34.97
C PHE A 95 46.85 -21.10 -35.35
N ASP A 96 47.87 -21.85 -34.91
CA ASP A 96 49.26 -21.68 -35.37
C ASP A 96 49.50 -22.33 -36.75
N ALA A 97 50.69 -22.12 -37.33
CA ALA A 97 51.04 -22.67 -38.64
C ALA A 97 51.08 -24.21 -38.69
N LYS A 98 50.95 -24.87 -37.53
CA LYS A 98 50.88 -26.34 -37.37
C LYS A 98 49.47 -26.82 -37.01
N GLY A 99 48.48 -25.93 -36.90
CA GLY A 99 47.07 -26.25 -36.65
C GLY A 99 46.66 -26.35 -35.18
N ASN A 100 47.48 -25.90 -34.22
CA ASN A 100 47.13 -25.92 -32.80
C ASN A 100 46.47 -24.62 -32.35
N PHE A 101 45.56 -24.69 -31.38
CA PHE A 101 44.93 -23.51 -30.78
C PHE A 101 45.99 -22.66 -30.05
N LYS A 102 46.03 -21.36 -30.37
CA LYS A 102 46.84 -20.40 -29.62
C LYS A 102 46.09 -20.03 -28.34
N HIS A 103 46.65 -20.39 -27.19
CA HIS A 103 46.07 -20.07 -25.88
C HIS A 103 46.45 -18.67 -25.40
#